data_AF-A0A3D4HE46-F1
#
_entry.id   AF-A0A3D4HE46-F1
#
_cell.length_a   1.000
_cell.length_b   1.000
_cell.length_c   1.000
_cell.angle_alpha   90.00
_cell.angle_beta   90.00
_cell.angle_gamma   90.00
#
_symmetry.space_group_name_H-M   'P 1'
#
loop_
_entity.id
_entity.type
_entity.pdbx_description
1 polymer ?
#
loop_
_entity_poly.entity_id
_entity_poly.type
_entity_poly.pdbx_seq_one_letter_code
_entity_poly.pdbx_strand_id
1 'polypeptide(L)'
;MWIKRIGVINIKKFNLGFTLVELLIVIGLLGAIALIVIAAINPIEQSNRARDTRFKADGGQLISAIDRYFTARSEFPWVTSGTATSIDESYGFITSSNVDVGICGAACSADGLLLSTNELKSEFRNRDFIQNSTNLDQQIMIGKGAGSSSSVYACFIPLAKATREKAIADGKVYTLSAADGTRTVTAACDVATANWVTNACYVCIPE
;
A
#
# COMPACT_ATOMS: atom_id res chain seq x y z
N MET A 1 46.48 -61.44 13.67
CA MET A 1 45.67 -60.51 12.86
C MET A 1 44.28 -61.14 12.71
N TRP A 2 43.28 -60.70 13.48
CA TRP A 2 41.92 -61.26 13.45
C TRP A 2 40.98 -60.26 12.80
N ILE A 3 40.48 -60.58 11.60
CA ILE A 3 39.48 -59.78 10.88
C ILE A 3 38.10 -60.32 11.25
N LYS A 4 37.33 -59.56 12.05
CA LYS A 4 35.92 -59.83 12.32
C LYS A 4 35.10 -59.62 11.04
N ARG A 5 34.39 -60.66 10.59
CA ARG A 5 33.38 -60.55 9.52
C ARG A 5 32.20 -59.70 10.00
N ILE A 6 31.93 -58.62 9.30
CA ILE A 6 30.74 -57.77 9.48
C ILE A 6 29.58 -58.45 8.75
N GLY A 7 28.54 -58.83 9.49
CA GLY A 7 27.31 -59.41 8.95
C GLY A 7 26.48 -58.35 8.23
N VAL A 8 26.08 -58.65 6.99
CA VAL A 8 25.19 -57.81 6.18
C VAL A 8 23.76 -57.94 6.73
N ILE A 9 23.19 -56.85 7.23
CA ILE A 9 21.79 -56.78 7.68
C ILE A 9 20.90 -56.53 6.46
N ASN A 10 20.03 -57.48 6.15
CA ASN A 10 19.10 -57.39 5.02
C ASN A 10 17.80 -56.69 5.46
N ILE A 11 17.60 -55.44 5.04
CA ILE A 11 16.40 -54.65 5.34
C ILE A 11 15.27 -55.10 4.40
N LYS A 12 14.30 -55.86 4.92
CA LYS A 12 13.08 -56.20 4.17
C LYS A 12 12.26 -54.93 3.92
N LYS A 13 12.08 -54.54 2.65
CA LYS A 13 11.12 -53.49 2.26
C LYS A 13 9.70 -54.03 2.38
N PHE A 14 8.89 -53.45 3.26
CA PHE A 14 7.45 -53.68 3.33
C PHE A 14 6.76 -52.80 2.27
N ASN A 15 6.37 -53.39 1.14
CA ASN A 15 5.43 -52.75 0.21
C ASN A 15 4.01 -52.96 0.75
N LEU A 16 3.56 -52.06 1.62
CA LEU A 16 2.15 -51.95 2.00
C LEU A 16 1.48 -51.07 0.93
N GLY A 17 0.69 -51.70 0.05
CA GLY A 17 -0.15 -50.97 -0.90
C GLY A 17 -1.33 -50.33 -0.18
N PHE A 18 -1.59 -49.05 -0.44
CA PHE A 18 -2.79 -48.38 0.04
C PHE A 18 -4.03 -49.06 -0.54
N THR A 19 -5.05 -49.27 0.30
CA THR A 19 -6.32 -49.78 -0.19
C THR A 19 -7.03 -48.70 -1.02
N LEU A 20 -7.80 -49.11 -2.04
CA LEU A 20 -8.58 -48.18 -2.87
C LEU A 20 -9.55 -47.36 -2.00
N VAL A 21 -10.11 -47.99 -0.96
CA VAL A 21 -11.02 -47.37 0.00
C VAL A 21 -10.31 -46.31 0.85
N GLU A 22 -9.09 -46.57 1.33
CA GLU A 22 -8.32 -45.56 2.08
C GLU A 22 -8.06 -44.30 1.25
N LEU A 23 -7.72 -44.46 -0.03
CA LEU A 23 -7.48 -43.29 -0.86
C LEU A 23 -8.77 -42.51 -1.14
N LEU A 24 -9.91 -43.21 -1.27
CA LEU A 24 -11.22 -42.61 -1.51
C LEU A 24 -11.73 -41.81 -0.31
N ILE A 25 -11.57 -42.32 0.92
CA ILE A 25 -11.97 -41.57 2.12
C ILE A 25 -11.07 -40.34 2.32
N VAL A 26 -9.79 -40.42 1.97
CA VAL A 26 -8.84 -39.31 2.14
C VAL A 26 -9.17 -38.17 1.20
N ILE A 27 -9.41 -38.44 -0.09
CA ILE A 27 -9.81 -37.38 -1.02
C ILE A 27 -11.18 -36.79 -0.67
N GLY A 28 -12.10 -37.61 -0.13
CA GLY A 28 -13.39 -37.14 0.38
C GLY A 28 -13.23 -36.20 1.57
N LEU A 29 -12.37 -36.57 2.53
CA LEU A 29 -12.08 -35.77 3.72
C LEU A 29 -11.33 -34.48 3.38
N LEU A 30 -10.30 -34.56 2.51
CA LEU A 30 -9.56 -33.38 2.05
C LEU A 30 -10.48 -32.42 1.28
N GLY A 31 -11.38 -32.93 0.45
CA GLY A 31 -12.40 -32.12 -0.23
C GLY A 31 -13.33 -31.41 0.75
N ALA A 32 -13.83 -32.12 1.77
CA ALA A 32 -14.72 -31.53 2.78
C ALA A 32 -14.03 -30.42 3.59
N ILE A 33 -12.80 -30.64 4.05
CA ILE A 33 -12.03 -29.64 4.81
C ILE A 33 -11.72 -28.41 3.95
N ALA A 34 -11.34 -28.60 2.68
CA ALA A 34 -11.05 -27.49 1.78
C ALA A 34 -12.26 -26.55 1.58
N LEU A 35 -13.47 -27.10 1.43
CA LEU A 35 -14.69 -26.31 1.30
C LEU A 35 -14.98 -25.47 2.55
N ILE A 36 -14.79 -26.03 3.74
CA ILE A 36 -15.00 -25.32 5.01
C ILE A 36 -14.02 -24.15 5.14
N VAL A 37 -12.74 -24.37 4.82
CA VAL A 37 -11.69 -23.34 4.93
C VAL A 37 -11.95 -22.18 3.96
N ILE A 38 -12.34 -22.48 2.72
CA ILE A 38 -12.65 -21.44 1.72
C ILE A 38 -13.87 -20.62 2.15
N ALA A 39 -14.89 -21.25 2.74
CA ALA A 39 -16.07 -20.56 3.25
C ALA A 39 -15.76 -19.61 4.44
N ALA A 40 -14.70 -19.88 5.20
CA ALA A 40 -14.28 -19.05 6.33
C ALA A 40 -13.44 -17.82 5.91
N ILE A 41 -12.85 -17.83 4.72
CA ILE A 41 -12.03 -16.73 4.21
C ILE A 41 -12.90 -15.78 3.40
N ASN A 42 -12.84 -14.48 3.72
CA ASN A 42 -13.35 -13.44 2.83
C ASN A 42 -12.23 -13.02 1.86
N PRO A 43 -12.22 -13.49 0.59
CA PRO A 43 -11.16 -13.18 -0.36
C PRO A 43 -11.11 -11.68 -0.69
N ILE A 44 -12.25 -10.98 -0.62
CA ILE A 44 -12.35 -9.55 -0.91
C ILE A 44 -11.60 -8.76 0.16
N GLU A 45 -11.80 -9.08 1.45
CA GLU A 45 -11.12 -8.39 2.54
C GLU A 45 -9.60 -8.63 2.52
N GLN A 46 -9.15 -9.83 2.13
CA GLN A 46 -7.71 -10.09 1.97
C GLN A 46 -7.10 -9.27 0.83
N SER A 47 -7.79 -9.19 -0.31
CA SER A 47 -7.36 -8.34 -1.44
C SER A 47 -7.28 -6.87 -1.02
N ASN A 48 -8.28 -6.38 -0.30
CA ASN A 48 -8.31 -5.00 0.21
C ASN A 48 -7.14 -4.72 1.17
N ARG A 49 -6.83 -5.65 2.09
CA ARG A 49 -5.67 -5.52 2.99
C ARG A 49 -4.34 -5.47 2.23
N ALA A 50 -4.20 -6.32 1.20
CA ALA A 50 -3.01 -6.30 0.35
C ALA A 50 -2.89 -4.96 -0.39
N ARG A 51 -4.00 -4.41 -0.89
CA ARG A 51 -4.04 -3.09 -1.52
C ARG A 51 -3.62 -1.98 -0.56
N ASP A 52 -4.21 -1.93 0.64
CA ASP A 52 -3.89 -0.90 1.64
C ASP A 52 -2.43 -0.96 2.09
N THR A 53 -1.90 -2.18 2.26
CA THR A 53 -0.47 -2.40 2.58
C THR A 53 0.42 -1.88 1.47
N ARG A 54 0.05 -2.14 0.22
CA ARG A 54 0.75 -1.64 -0.96
C ARG A 54 0.69 -0.11 -1.04
N PHE A 55 -0.47 0.51 -0.81
CA PHE A 55 -0.61 1.97 -0.79
C PHE A 55 0.25 2.61 0.31
N LYS A 56 0.33 1.98 1.48
CA LYS A 56 1.23 2.42 2.56
C LYS A 56 2.71 2.34 2.15
N ALA A 57 3.11 1.25 1.50
CA ALA A 57 4.48 1.10 0.99
C ALA A 57 4.79 2.10 -0.13
N ASP A 58 3.91 2.21 -1.14
CA ASP A 58 4.06 3.10 -2.29
C ASP A 58 4.09 4.59 -1.83
N GLY A 59 3.22 4.97 -0.88
CA GLY A 59 3.22 6.31 -0.26
C GLY A 59 4.52 6.62 0.50
N GLY A 60 5.05 5.65 1.27
CA GLY A 60 6.34 5.81 1.94
C GLY A 60 7.53 5.95 0.96
N GLN A 61 7.52 5.20 -0.14
CA GLN A 61 8.52 5.35 -1.20
C GLN A 61 8.45 6.71 -1.88
N LEU A 62 7.23 7.22 -2.09
CA LEU A 62 7.00 8.54 -2.69
C LEU A 62 7.51 9.67 -1.79
N ILE A 63 7.17 9.65 -0.50
CA ILE A 63 7.70 10.62 0.48
C ILE A 63 9.23 10.57 0.49
N SER A 64 9.80 9.36 0.56
CA SER A 64 11.26 9.19 0.55
C SER A 64 11.91 9.74 -0.73
N ALA A 65 11.24 9.63 -1.88
CA ALA A 65 11.72 10.20 -3.14
C ALA A 65 11.67 11.73 -3.15
N ILE A 66 10.60 12.31 -2.59
CA ILE A 66 10.48 13.75 -2.41
C ILE A 66 11.57 14.28 -1.48
N ASP A 67 11.86 13.59 -0.37
CA ASP A 67 12.91 13.96 0.57
C ASP A 67 14.31 13.87 -0.06
N ARG A 68 14.58 12.85 -0.90
CA ARG A 68 15.83 12.76 -1.67
C ARG A 68 15.95 13.92 -2.66
N TYR A 69 14.88 14.23 -3.39
CA TYR A 69 14.85 15.37 -4.30
C TYR A 69 15.15 16.68 -3.56
N PHE A 70 14.52 16.90 -2.41
CA PHE A 70 14.77 18.06 -1.56
C PHE A 70 16.23 18.12 -1.09
N THR A 71 16.80 16.98 -0.67
CA THR A 71 18.20 16.92 -0.26
C THR A 71 19.16 17.28 -1.40
N ALA A 72 18.82 16.90 -2.64
CA ALA A 72 19.65 17.18 -3.82
C ALA A 72 19.52 18.63 -4.33
N ARG A 73 18.35 19.26 -4.18
CA ARG A 73 18.03 20.55 -4.83
C ARG A 73 17.67 21.69 -3.88
N SER A 74 17.57 21.41 -2.59
CA SER A 74 17.12 22.37 -1.54
C SER A 74 15.72 22.95 -1.78
N GLU A 75 14.90 22.28 -2.59
CA GLU A 75 13.51 22.65 -2.87
C GLU A 75 12.66 21.41 -3.16
N PHE A 76 11.34 21.52 -2.99
CA PHE A 76 10.41 20.43 -3.31
C PHE A 76 10.04 20.42 -4.81
N PRO A 77 9.60 19.28 -5.37
CA PRO A 77 9.24 19.19 -6.79
C PRO A 77 8.19 20.21 -7.25
N TRP A 78 7.23 20.54 -6.38
CA TRP A 78 6.16 21.51 -6.65
C TRP A 78 6.61 22.97 -6.58
N VAL A 79 7.82 23.25 -6.08
CA VAL A 79 8.44 24.57 -6.18
C VAL A 79 8.99 24.75 -7.60
N THR A 80 9.68 23.73 -8.11
CA THR A 80 10.20 23.74 -9.48
C THR A 80 9.08 23.80 -10.52
N SER A 81 7.92 23.18 -10.25
CA SER A 81 6.75 23.26 -11.15
C SER A 81 6.00 24.59 -11.11
N GLY A 82 6.30 25.46 -10.11
CA GLY A 82 5.73 26.79 -9.97
C GLY A 82 4.44 26.88 -9.16
N THR A 83 3.99 25.79 -8.53
CA THR A 83 2.78 25.77 -7.70
C THR A 83 3.00 26.38 -6.31
N ALA A 84 4.20 26.22 -5.75
CA ALA A 84 4.63 26.95 -4.56
C ALA A 84 5.83 27.86 -4.91
N THR A 85 5.92 29.01 -4.26
CA THR A 85 6.99 29.98 -4.51
C THR A 85 8.22 29.79 -3.61
N SER A 86 8.09 29.02 -2.52
CA SER A 86 9.18 28.73 -1.60
C SER A 86 8.96 27.42 -0.83
N ILE A 87 9.97 26.98 -0.09
CA ILE A 87 9.93 25.78 0.77
C ILE A 87 9.03 25.95 2.01
N ASP A 88 8.79 27.20 2.42
CA ASP A 88 7.99 27.53 3.59
C ASP A 88 6.50 27.62 3.26
N GLU A 89 6.14 27.72 1.98
CA GLU A 89 4.74 27.71 1.56
C GLU A 89 4.10 26.34 1.84
N SER A 90 2.80 26.37 2.11
CA SER A 90 1.99 25.16 2.17
C SER A 90 1.81 24.57 0.78
N TYR A 91 1.72 23.25 0.71
CA TYR A 91 1.32 22.52 -0.46
C TYR A 91 0.03 21.76 -0.17
N GLY A 92 -1.08 22.26 -0.74
CA GLY A 92 -2.39 21.66 -0.65
C GLY A 92 -2.41 20.19 -1.05
N PHE A 93 -3.21 19.37 -0.37
CA PHE A 93 -3.32 17.97 -0.74
C PHE A 93 -3.85 17.79 -2.16
N ILE A 94 -3.03 17.20 -3.02
CA ILE A 94 -3.39 16.88 -4.41
C ILE A 94 -3.04 15.44 -4.75
N THR A 95 -3.67 14.91 -5.80
CA THR A 95 -3.39 13.56 -6.28
C THR A 95 -1.95 13.43 -6.77
N SER A 96 -1.34 12.28 -6.46
CA SER A 96 0.03 11.93 -6.87
C SER A 96 0.24 11.83 -8.39
N SER A 97 -0.83 11.74 -9.18
CA SER A 97 -0.75 11.83 -10.64
C SER A 97 -0.58 13.26 -11.16
N ASN A 98 -0.65 14.27 -10.30
CA ASN A 98 -0.41 15.65 -10.69
C ASN A 98 1.08 15.86 -11.02
N VAL A 99 1.34 16.68 -12.05
CA VAL A 99 2.69 17.02 -12.51
C VAL A 99 3.57 17.61 -11.39
N ASP A 100 2.96 18.32 -10.44
CA ASP A 100 3.64 18.99 -9.33
C ASP A 100 4.28 18.02 -8.34
N VAL A 101 3.70 16.82 -8.18
CA VAL A 101 4.28 15.78 -7.32
C VAL A 101 5.51 15.16 -7.98
N GLY A 102 5.62 15.27 -9.31
CA GLY A 102 6.80 14.88 -10.07
C GLY A 102 6.88 13.40 -10.46
N ILE A 103 5.80 12.63 -10.34
CA ILE A 103 5.80 11.22 -10.80
C ILE A 103 5.62 11.15 -12.32
N CYS A 104 4.72 11.93 -12.88
CA CYS A 104 4.45 11.93 -14.31
C CYS A 104 4.31 13.38 -14.83
N GLY A 105 4.49 13.58 -16.13
CA GLY A 105 4.20 14.87 -16.78
C GLY A 105 2.70 15.13 -16.99
N ALA A 106 2.36 16.19 -17.72
CA ALA A 106 0.98 16.47 -18.11
C ALA A 106 0.34 15.25 -18.81
N ALA A 107 -0.89 14.89 -18.42
CA ALA A 107 -1.61 13.69 -18.86
C ALA A 107 -0.88 12.35 -18.60
N CYS A 108 0.16 12.33 -17.75
CA CYS A 108 1.01 11.18 -17.47
C CYS A 108 1.63 10.46 -18.68
N SER A 109 1.79 11.14 -19.82
CA SER A 109 2.41 10.57 -21.03
C SER A 109 3.95 10.63 -21.02
N ALA A 110 4.55 11.30 -20.04
CA ALA A 110 6.00 11.48 -19.90
C ALA A 110 6.46 11.35 -18.43
N ASP A 111 7.77 11.23 -18.23
CA ASP A 111 8.42 11.24 -16.91
C ASP A 111 8.26 12.59 -16.23
N GLY A 112 7.85 12.54 -14.95
CA GLY A 112 7.89 13.71 -14.09
C GLY A 112 9.29 13.94 -13.53
N LEU A 113 9.42 14.98 -12.70
CA LEU A 113 10.69 15.36 -12.07
C LEU A 113 11.35 14.22 -11.28
N LEU A 114 10.60 13.51 -10.42
CA LEU A 114 11.15 12.45 -9.58
C LEU A 114 11.68 11.26 -10.39
N LEU A 115 11.07 10.96 -11.53
CA LEU A 115 11.51 9.88 -12.41
C LEU A 115 12.71 10.32 -13.28
N SER A 116 12.63 11.51 -13.87
CA SER A 116 13.70 12.04 -14.73
C SER A 116 14.98 12.37 -13.97
N THR A 117 14.89 12.58 -12.66
CA THR A 117 16.03 12.83 -11.77
C THR A 117 16.51 11.58 -11.02
N ASN A 118 15.98 10.40 -11.37
CA ASN A 118 16.31 9.11 -10.75
C ASN A 118 16.03 9.02 -9.23
N GLU A 119 15.16 9.87 -8.69
CA GLU A 119 14.78 9.83 -7.28
C GLU A 119 13.69 8.79 -7.00
N LEU A 120 12.91 8.43 -8.01
CA LEU A 120 11.88 7.40 -7.95
C LEU A 120 12.03 6.47 -9.16
N LYS A 121 11.73 5.17 -8.96
CA LYS A 121 11.83 4.19 -10.04
C LYS A 121 10.73 4.38 -11.08
N SER A 122 11.06 4.18 -12.36
CA SER A 122 10.15 4.45 -13.48
C SER A 122 8.87 3.61 -13.47
N GLU A 123 8.85 2.46 -12.78
CA GLU A 123 7.66 1.62 -12.66
C GLU A 123 6.53 2.29 -11.89
N PHE A 124 6.83 3.34 -11.10
CA PHE A 124 5.81 4.11 -10.38
C PHE A 124 4.83 4.81 -11.33
N ARG A 125 5.26 5.16 -12.55
CA ARG A 125 4.37 5.76 -13.56
C ARG A 125 3.20 4.84 -13.91
N ASN A 126 3.43 3.53 -13.92
CA ASN A 126 2.46 2.52 -14.35
C ASN A 126 1.62 1.97 -13.19
N ARG A 127 1.76 2.54 -11.98
CA ARG A 127 0.96 2.13 -10.83
C ARG A 127 -0.50 2.57 -11.02
N ASP A 128 -1.41 1.74 -10.53
CA ASP A 128 -2.86 1.96 -10.55
C ASP A 128 -3.27 3.33 -9.98
N PHE A 129 -2.66 3.75 -8.86
CA PHE A 129 -2.97 5.04 -8.24
C PHE A 129 -2.52 6.28 -9.05
N ILE A 130 -1.68 6.06 -10.07
CA ILE A 130 -1.28 7.10 -11.03
C ILE A 130 -2.15 7.05 -12.28
N GLN A 131 -2.38 5.85 -12.81
CA GLN A 131 -3.10 5.65 -14.07
C GLN A 131 -4.63 5.78 -13.92
N ASN A 132 -5.17 5.62 -12.71
CA ASN A 132 -6.60 5.70 -12.41
C ASN A 132 -6.90 6.88 -11.46
N SER A 133 -6.69 8.10 -11.95
CA SER A 133 -6.79 9.34 -11.15
C SER A 133 -8.20 9.92 -11.04
N THR A 134 -9.25 9.16 -11.36
CA THR A 134 -10.65 9.66 -11.31
C THR A 134 -11.37 9.27 -10.04
N ASN A 135 -11.00 8.14 -9.42
CA ASN A 135 -11.64 7.66 -8.19
C ASN A 135 -10.78 7.99 -6.97
N LEU A 136 -11.34 8.72 -6.00
CA LEU A 136 -10.62 9.17 -4.81
C LEU A 136 -10.09 8.01 -3.95
N ASP A 137 -10.78 6.87 -3.96
CA ASP A 137 -10.36 5.69 -3.20
C ASP A 137 -9.15 4.98 -3.83
N GLN A 138 -8.80 5.29 -5.07
CA GLN A 138 -7.68 4.67 -5.77
C GLN A 138 -6.45 5.56 -5.80
N GLN A 139 -6.51 6.75 -5.19
CA GLN A 139 -5.46 7.74 -5.26
C GLN A 139 -4.67 7.82 -3.95
N ILE A 140 -3.41 8.24 -4.10
CA ILE A 140 -2.59 8.72 -2.99
C ILE A 140 -2.50 10.23 -3.13
N MET A 141 -2.92 10.93 -2.08
CA MET A 141 -2.86 12.38 -1.95
C MET A 141 -1.55 12.77 -1.30
N ILE A 142 -0.84 13.74 -1.87
CA ILE A 142 0.40 14.31 -1.33
C ILE A 142 0.13 15.74 -0.90
N GLY A 143 0.59 16.11 0.29
CA GLY A 143 0.45 17.46 0.82
C GLY A 143 1.49 17.75 1.89
N LYS A 144 1.68 19.04 2.17
CA LYS A 144 2.60 19.55 3.19
C LYS A 144 2.02 20.83 3.80
N GLY A 145 2.02 20.95 5.12
CA GLY A 145 1.64 22.19 5.80
C GLY A 145 2.65 23.33 5.59
N ALA A 146 2.29 24.54 6.02
CA ALA A 146 3.19 25.70 5.98
C ALA A 146 4.42 25.52 6.89
N GLY A 147 5.52 26.19 6.54
CA GLY A 147 6.80 26.17 7.23
C GLY A 147 7.75 25.08 6.73
N SER A 148 9.04 25.38 6.69
CA SER A 148 10.14 24.48 6.30
C SER A 148 10.27 23.22 7.16
N SER A 149 9.78 23.25 8.40
CA SER A 149 9.80 22.08 9.30
C SER A 149 8.59 21.16 9.15
N SER A 150 7.61 21.50 8.30
CA SER A 150 6.43 20.67 8.08
C SER A 150 6.78 19.44 7.25
N SER A 151 6.37 18.27 7.74
CA SER A 151 6.55 17.00 7.03
C SER A 151 5.64 16.89 5.81
N VAL A 152 6.13 16.18 4.80
CA VAL A 152 5.33 15.74 3.66
C VAL A 152 4.52 14.51 4.06
N TYR A 153 3.25 14.50 3.70
CA TYR A 153 2.34 13.41 4.00
C TYR A 153 1.78 12.77 2.73
N ALA A 154 1.68 11.45 2.75
CA ALA A 154 0.95 10.66 1.77
C ALA A 154 -0.31 10.09 2.41
N CYS A 155 -1.47 10.44 1.88
CA CYS A 155 -2.77 10.09 2.42
C CYS A 155 -3.58 9.29 1.41
N PHE A 156 -4.26 8.24 1.85
CA PHE A 156 -5.12 7.43 0.98
C PHE A 156 -6.36 6.97 1.74
N ILE A 157 -7.39 6.59 0.99
CA ILE A 157 -8.61 6.01 1.57
C ILE A 157 -8.43 4.49 1.63
N PRO A 158 -8.37 3.87 2.82
CA PRO A 158 -8.25 2.43 2.94
C PRO A 158 -9.53 1.73 2.47
N LEU A 159 -9.41 0.54 1.87
CA LEU A 159 -10.55 -0.31 1.53
C LEU A 159 -10.81 -1.41 2.55
N ALA A 160 -9.77 -1.90 3.22
CA ALA A 160 -9.94 -3.00 4.16
C ALA A 160 -10.67 -2.52 5.40
N LYS A 161 -11.70 -3.28 5.80
CA LYS A 161 -12.45 -3.00 7.03
C LYS A 161 -11.53 -2.93 8.24
N ALA A 162 -10.57 -3.86 8.32
CA ALA A 162 -9.64 -3.89 9.45
C ALA A 162 -8.71 -2.67 9.52
N THR A 163 -8.28 -2.12 8.37
CA THR A 163 -7.46 -0.90 8.34
C THR A 163 -8.27 0.30 8.83
N ARG A 164 -9.54 0.40 8.40
CA ARG A 164 -10.46 1.45 8.84
C ARG A 164 -10.73 1.38 10.34
N GLU A 165 -11.07 0.21 10.87
CA GLU A 165 -11.34 0.01 12.29
C GLU A 165 -10.12 0.35 13.16
N LYS A 166 -8.92 -0.03 12.70
CA LYS A 166 -7.68 0.36 13.38
C LYS A 166 -7.45 1.87 13.36
N ALA A 167 -7.64 2.53 12.22
CA ALA A 167 -7.46 3.97 12.11
C ALA A 167 -8.43 4.76 13.00
N ILE A 168 -9.70 4.31 13.09
CA ILE A 168 -10.70 4.88 14.00
C ILE A 168 -10.26 4.68 15.46
N ALA A 169 -9.87 3.45 15.84
CA ALA A 169 -9.43 3.14 17.19
C ALA A 169 -8.19 3.96 17.63
N ASP A 170 -7.27 4.21 16.70
CA ASP A 170 -6.06 5.00 16.94
C ASP A 170 -6.32 6.53 16.86
N GLY A 171 -7.53 6.97 16.49
CA GLY A 171 -7.84 8.40 16.30
C GLY A 171 -7.12 9.03 15.11
N LYS A 172 -6.71 8.23 14.12
CA LYS A 172 -5.88 8.62 12.98
C LYS A 172 -6.65 8.67 11.66
N VAL A 173 -7.84 9.28 11.71
CA VAL A 173 -8.68 9.53 10.53
C VAL A 173 -8.70 11.02 10.25
N TYR A 174 -8.38 11.41 9.02
CA TYR A 174 -8.18 12.81 8.64
C TYR A 174 -9.06 13.22 7.47
N THR A 175 -9.54 14.46 7.49
CA THR A 175 -9.90 15.20 6.28
C THR A 175 -8.69 16.02 5.81
N LEU A 176 -8.61 16.25 4.51
CA LEU A 176 -7.47 16.92 3.88
C LEU A 176 -7.90 18.27 3.31
N SER A 177 -7.08 19.28 3.50
CA SER A 177 -7.26 20.59 2.88
C SER A 177 -6.41 20.71 1.60
N ALA A 178 -7.08 20.95 0.48
CA ALA A 178 -6.43 21.25 -0.80
C ALA A 178 -5.88 22.69 -0.86
N ALA A 179 -6.17 23.54 0.13
CA ALA A 179 -5.74 24.94 0.14
C ALA A 179 -4.39 25.14 0.85
N ASP A 180 -4.23 24.54 2.03
CA ASP A 180 -3.12 24.84 2.95
C ASP A 180 -2.33 23.58 3.39
N GLY A 181 -2.64 22.42 2.81
CA GLY A 181 -1.94 21.17 3.10
C GLY A 181 -2.13 20.68 4.54
N THR A 182 -3.10 21.24 5.26
CA THR A 182 -3.45 20.80 6.61
C THR A 182 -4.29 19.53 6.56
N ARG A 183 -4.11 18.69 7.58
CA ARG A 183 -4.89 17.47 7.79
C ARG A 183 -5.51 17.51 9.17
N THR A 184 -6.84 17.41 9.21
CA THR A 184 -7.65 17.63 10.41
C THR A 184 -8.27 16.32 10.84
N VAL A 185 -8.11 15.95 12.11
CA VAL A 185 -8.71 14.72 12.66
C VAL A 185 -10.23 14.84 12.58
N THR A 186 -10.89 13.77 12.11
CA THR A 186 -12.35 13.72 11.96
C THR A 186 -12.95 12.43 12.51
N ALA A 187 -14.14 12.55 13.10
CA ALA A 187 -14.97 11.42 13.53
C ALA A 187 -16.07 11.08 12.50
N ALA A 188 -16.06 11.72 11.33
CA ALA A 188 -17.10 11.55 10.31
C ALA A 188 -17.22 10.12 9.75
N CYS A 189 -16.23 9.27 10.02
CA CYS A 189 -16.17 7.89 9.55
C CYS A 189 -16.21 6.82 10.65
N ASP A 190 -16.53 7.22 11.88
CA ASP A 190 -16.53 6.30 13.04
C ASP A 190 -17.73 5.34 13.01
N VAL A 191 -18.77 5.65 12.23
CA VAL A 191 -19.94 4.77 12.06
C VAL A 191 -19.62 3.65 11.08
N ALA A 192 -20.05 2.42 11.39
CA ALA A 192 -19.75 1.22 10.60
C ALA A 192 -20.25 1.27 9.14
N THR A 193 -21.25 2.11 8.85
CA THR A 193 -21.83 2.31 7.52
C THR A 193 -21.29 3.56 6.81
N ALA A 194 -20.29 4.24 7.37
CA ALA A 194 -19.74 5.46 6.80
C ALA A 194 -19.18 5.20 5.40
N ASN A 195 -19.52 6.09 4.47
CA ASN A 195 -18.88 6.12 3.17
C ASN A 195 -17.62 6.98 3.24
N TRP A 196 -16.46 6.33 3.34
CA TRP A 196 -15.16 6.99 3.45
C TRP A 196 -14.80 7.87 2.24
N VAL A 197 -15.37 7.59 1.06
CA VAL A 197 -15.16 8.40 -0.15
C VAL A 197 -15.95 9.69 -0.06
N THR A 198 -17.26 9.60 0.21
CA THR A 198 -18.13 10.78 0.33
C THR A 198 -17.74 11.67 1.51
N ASN A 199 -17.34 11.06 2.63
CA ASN A 199 -16.90 11.80 3.82
C ASN A 199 -15.43 12.23 3.75
N ALA A 200 -14.71 11.90 2.67
CA ALA A 200 -13.32 12.26 2.44
C ALA A 200 -12.41 11.91 3.65
N CYS A 201 -12.51 10.68 4.13
CA CYS A 201 -11.74 10.17 5.26
C CYS A 201 -10.49 9.46 4.78
N TYR A 202 -9.34 9.92 5.25
CA TYR A 202 -8.04 9.43 4.83
C TYR A 202 -7.24 8.89 6.02
N VAL A 203 -6.37 7.93 5.71
CA VAL A 203 -5.25 7.53 6.56
C VAL A 203 -3.98 8.05 5.91
N CYS A 204 -3.08 8.59 6.71
CA CYS A 204 -1.90 9.27 6.21
C CYS A 204 -0.62 8.72 6.83
N ILE A 205 0.46 8.84 6.07
CA ILE A 205 1.82 8.43 6.44
C ILE A 205 2.75 9.65 6.27
N PRO A 206 3.73 9.87 7.16
CA PRO A 206 3.88 9.21 8.45
C PRO A 206 2.66 9.41 9.37
N GLU A 207 2.45 8.42 10.24
CA GLU A 207 1.32 8.38 11.19
C GLU A 207 1.54 9.20 12.46
#